data_AF-A0A954FSJ8-F1
#
_entry.id   AF-A0A954FSJ8-F1
#
_cell.length_a   1.000
_cell.length_b   1.000
_cell.length_c   1.000
_cell.angle_alpha   90.00
_cell.angle_beta   90.00
_cell.angle_gamma   90.00
#
_symmetry.space_group_name_H-M   'P 1'
#
loop_
_entity.id
_entity.type
_entity.pdbx_description
1 polymer ?
#
loop_
_entity_poly.entity_id
_entity_poly.type
_entity_poly.pdbx_seq_one_letter_code
_entity_poly.pdbx_strand_id
1 'polypeptide(L)'
;MNVRLTTVLIPVIIFVAVLYFAGQQRAFSNDLQLQLRSQRRTNNRNDADNPWVRALEQQTWVAAETAVIVCDVWDKHHCLNAVRRLEEFAPRMNDVLREARRRGATIVHAPSDCMPGYEHHPARERAINTPHDKTTPDLAAFWCSRIPTEEAAAYPIDQSDGGDDDDPAEHAVWAAELTALGVNPAMPWKMQSSLIEIDSDQDFISDRGDEVWNILHSRQIKNVILVGVHTNMCVLGRPFGLRQMVRSGKNVVLMRDMTDCMYNPRSWPFVDHFTGNDLIVSHIERFVCPTITSDQILGGLPFRSKFDTRGEVDIPDAPVVTSSKQKYRLQWTTANPELSWREVTQGSIERPEESIWFRCTVRLPGEWIANDITRLSISDTTSEIAAWMNGTPLVRVSADPPSQLQVPTESIVADDINLLVIRRETAASRDYQMTPPALISGGKELPLKGRWQFRIGDDPAWANIPLPAKFGIGSDVLFEPR
;
A
#
# COMPACT_ATOMS: atom_id res chain seq x y z
N MET A 1 63.99 -85.04 33.30
CA MET A 1 63.32 -84.35 34.43
C MET A 1 62.26 -83.45 33.86
N ASN A 2 61.00 -83.75 34.17
CA ASN A 2 59.82 -83.02 33.74
C ASN A 2 59.80 -81.61 34.34
N VAL A 3 59.66 -80.58 33.49
CA VAL A 3 59.04 -79.31 33.88
C VAL A 3 58.14 -78.86 32.73
N ARG A 4 56.84 -78.77 33.04
CA ARG A 4 55.79 -78.18 32.21
C ARG A 4 56.03 -76.67 32.09
N LEU A 5 55.80 -76.09 30.91
CA LEU A 5 55.36 -74.71 30.82
C LEU A 5 54.10 -74.60 29.97
N THR A 6 53.13 -73.99 30.64
CA THR A 6 51.73 -73.75 30.33
C THR A 6 51.53 -72.82 29.15
N THR A 7 50.69 -73.24 28.21
CA THR A 7 50.06 -72.39 27.20
C THR A 7 49.05 -71.47 27.88
N VAL A 8 49.27 -70.16 27.83
CA VAL A 8 48.25 -69.15 28.16
C VAL A 8 47.83 -68.50 26.84
N LEU A 9 46.62 -68.82 26.39
CA LEU A 9 45.93 -68.11 25.31
C LEU A 9 45.35 -66.80 25.88
N ILE A 10 45.89 -65.66 25.44
CA ILE A 10 45.28 -64.34 25.64
C ILE A 10 44.43 -64.06 24.40
N PRO A 11 43.11 -63.83 24.50
CA PRO A 11 42.35 -63.34 23.37
C PRO A 11 42.66 -61.85 23.19
N VAL A 12 43.30 -61.50 22.08
CA VAL A 12 43.43 -60.12 21.62
C VAL A 12 42.05 -59.66 21.17
N ILE A 13 41.36 -58.92 22.03
CA ILE A 13 40.14 -58.19 21.66
C ILE A 13 40.60 -56.98 20.83
N ILE A 14 40.50 -57.09 19.51
CA ILE A 14 40.65 -55.96 18.60
C ILE A 14 39.36 -55.14 18.70
N PHE A 15 39.41 -54.04 19.45
CA PHE A 15 38.37 -53.02 19.44
C PHE A 15 38.46 -52.25 18.12
N VAL A 16 37.69 -52.67 17.11
CA VAL A 16 37.46 -51.85 15.92
C VAL A 16 36.50 -50.74 16.31
N ALA A 17 37.04 -49.57 16.65
CA ALA A 17 36.26 -48.35 16.78
C ALA A 17 35.78 -47.93 15.38
N VAL A 18 34.61 -48.40 14.97
CA VAL A 18 33.88 -47.84 13.83
C VAL A 18 33.37 -46.47 14.27
N LEU A 19 34.14 -45.43 13.95
CA LEU A 19 33.68 -44.05 13.98
C LEU A 19 32.56 -43.91 12.94
N TYR A 20 31.32 -44.11 13.37
CA TYR A 20 30.13 -43.63 12.67
C TYR A 20 30.19 -42.11 12.68
N PHE A 21 30.85 -41.51 11.69
CA PHE A 21 30.52 -40.16 11.27
C PHE A 21 29.14 -40.25 10.62
N ALA A 22 28.10 -40.15 11.45
CA ALA A 22 26.78 -39.74 10.99
C ALA A 22 26.94 -38.31 10.45
N GLY A 23 27.25 -38.20 9.16
CA GLY A 23 27.08 -36.95 8.44
C GLY A 23 25.63 -36.56 8.62
N GLN A 24 25.37 -35.52 9.41
CA GLN A 24 24.12 -34.79 9.28
C GLN A 24 24.12 -34.20 7.87
N GLN A 25 23.58 -34.93 6.90
CA GLN A 25 22.87 -34.29 5.82
C GLN A 25 21.77 -33.49 6.50
N ARG A 26 22.01 -32.20 6.74
CA ARG A 26 20.91 -31.25 6.88
C ARG A 26 20.15 -31.38 5.57
N ALA A 27 19.05 -32.15 5.59
CA ALA A 27 18.01 -31.94 4.63
C ALA A 27 17.76 -30.44 4.64
N PHE A 28 17.97 -29.77 3.52
CA PHE A 28 17.53 -28.39 3.40
C PHE A 28 16.04 -28.43 3.67
N SER A 29 15.62 -27.92 4.83
CA SER A 29 14.21 -27.73 5.05
C SER A 29 13.73 -26.79 3.96
N ASN A 30 12.63 -27.15 3.31
CA ASN A 30 11.94 -26.24 2.41
C ASN A 30 11.36 -25.04 3.17
N ASP A 31 11.32 -25.09 4.50
CA ASP A 31 10.83 -24.00 5.33
C ASP A 31 11.67 -22.72 5.18
N LEU A 32 10.98 -21.60 5.32
CA LEU A 32 11.57 -20.27 5.32
C LEU A 32 11.95 -19.92 6.75
N GLN A 33 13.23 -19.67 6.98
CA GLN A 33 13.75 -19.18 8.26
C GLN A 33 13.74 -17.65 8.21
N LEU A 34 12.84 -17.02 8.95
CA LEU A 34 12.55 -15.60 8.83
C LEU A 34 12.80 -14.89 10.17
N GLN A 35 13.40 -13.71 10.09
CA GLN A 35 13.45 -12.75 11.17
C GLN A 35 12.50 -11.60 10.83
N LEU A 36 11.34 -11.63 11.47
CA LEU A 36 10.28 -10.64 11.31
C LEU A 36 10.63 -9.41 12.12
N ARG A 37 10.53 -8.24 11.50
CA ARG A 37 10.78 -6.93 12.13
C ARG A 37 9.48 -6.17 12.29
N SER A 38 9.19 -5.71 13.51
CA SER A 38 8.04 -4.84 13.83
C SER A 38 8.49 -3.68 14.70
N GLN A 39 7.62 -2.68 14.90
CA GLN A 39 7.84 -1.61 15.87
C GLN A 39 6.76 -1.64 16.93
N ARG A 40 7.16 -1.58 18.20
CA ARG A 40 6.27 -1.64 19.35
C ARG A 40 6.47 -0.41 20.24
N ARG A 41 5.39 0.03 20.88
CA ARG A 41 5.50 1.10 21.87
C ARG A 41 6.26 0.60 23.11
N THR A 42 7.22 1.39 23.59
CA THR A 42 7.82 1.20 24.91
C THR A 42 6.91 1.82 25.97
N ASN A 43 6.91 1.23 27.16
CA ASN A 43 6.31 1.82 28.35
C ASN A 43 7.32 2.64 29.16
N ASN A 44 8.49 2.93 28.59
CA ASN A 44 9.58 3.60 29.29
C ASN A 44 9.33 5.11 29.29
N ARG A 45 9.09 5.69 30.47
CA ARG A 45 8.77 7.13 30.62
C ARG A 45 9.90 8.06 30.14
N ASN A 46 11.11 7.55 29.98
CA ASN A 46 12.26 8.33 29.51
C ASN A 46 12.31 8.47 27.98
N ASP A 47 11.51 7.71 27.21
CA ASP A 47 11.46 7.75 25.74
C ASP A 47 10.26 8.58 25.24
N ALA A 48 9.89 9.64 25.97
CA ALA A 48 8.68 10.44 25.69
C ALA A 48 8.69 11.07 24.28
N ASP A 49 9.87 11.32 23.71
CA ASP A 49 10.04 11.95 22.40
C ASP A 49 9.94 10.95 21.23
N ASN A 50 10.24 9.66 21.44
CA ASN A 50 10.00 8.60 20.46
C ASN A 50 9.69 7.26 21.15
N PRO A 51 8.40 6.93 21.35
CA PRO A 51 8.01 5.76 22.11
C PRO A 51 8.14 4.46 21.31
N TRP A 52 8.67 4.43 20.08
CA TRP A 52 8.69 3.24 19.23
C TRP A 52 10.08 2.59 19.19
N VAL A 53 10.13 1.28 19.42
CA VAL A 53 11.35 0.47 19.28
C VAL A 53 11.14 -0.68 18.33
N ARG A 54 12.18 -1.02 17.57
CA ARG A 54 12.18 -2.20 16.71
C ARG A 54 12.24 -3.47 17.56
N ALA A 55 11.39 -4.43 17.21
CA ALA A 55 11.37 -5.77 17.78
C ALA A 55 11.61 -6.79 16.66
N LEU A 56 12.46 -7.76 16.94
CA LEU A 56 12.79 -8.86 16.04
C LEU A 56 12.21 -10.16 16.59
N GLU A 57 11.56 -10.93 15.72
CA GLU A 57 10.95 -12.21 16.06
C GLU A 57 11.40 -13.27 15.06
N GLN A 58 12.00 -14.35 15.56
CA GLN A 58 12.39 -15.49 14.73
C GLN A 58 11.18 -16.38 14.49
N GLN A 59 10.90 -16.69 13.24
CA GLN A 59 9.85 -17.63 12.84
C GLN A 59 10.35 -18.59 11.76
N THR A 60 9.76 -19.78 11.76
CA THR A 60 9.91 -20.76 10.68
C THR A 60 8.57 -20.92 9.99
N TRP A 61 8.50 -20.59 8.70
CA TRP A 61 7.29 -20.75 7.90
C TRP A 61 7.41 -21.92 6.95
N VAL A 62 6.41 -22.81 6.93
CA VAL A 62 6.36 -23.89 5.94
C VAL A 62 6.10 -23.27 4.57
N ALA A 63 7.02 -23.48 3.61
CA ALA A 63 6.92 -22.85 2.30
C ALA A 63 5.63 -23.25 1.56
N ALA A 64 5.23 -24.51 1.63
CA ALA A 64 3.98 -25.00 1.02
C ALA A 64 2.70 -24.34 1.60
N GLU A 65 2.77 -23.79 2.82
CA GLU A 65 1.68 -23.04 3.45
C GLU A 65 1.86 -21.52 3.33
N THR A 66 2.77 -21.08 2.45
CA THR A 66 3.14 -19.67 2.25
C THR A 66 2.89 -19.25 0.81
N ALA A 67 2.33 -18.06 0.62
CA ALA A 67 2.22 -17.42 -0.69
C ALA A 67 3.07 -16.15 -0.77
N VAL A 68 3.61 -15.87 -1.96
CA VAL A 68 4.17 -14.57 -2.32
C VAL A 68 3.23 -13.90 -3.30
N ILE A 69 2.71 -12.73 -2.95
CA ILE A 69 1.85 -11.93 -3.84
C ILE A 69 2.70 -10.80 -4.44
N VAL A 70 2.75 -10.75 -5.76
CA VAL A 70 3.47 -9.76 -6.56
C VAL A 70 2.51 -8.65 -6.95
N CYS A 71 2.58 -7.53 -6.23
CA CYS A 71 1.69 -6.40 -6.38
C CYS A 71 2.19 -5.43 -7.46
N ASP A 72 1.44 -5.27 -8.56
CA ASP A 72 1.56 -4.13 -9.49
C ASP A 72 2.99 -3.86 -10.01
N VAL A 73 3.80 -4.91 -10.23
CA VAL A 73 5.14 -4.82 -10.84
C VAL A 73 5.01 -4.63 -12.35
N TRP A 74 4.53 -3.45 -12.76
CA TRP A 74 4.14 -3.17 -14.14
C TRP A 74 5.31 -3.02 -15.11
N ASP A 75 5.01 -3.08 -16.41
CA ASP A 75 5.96 -2.89 -17.51
C ASP A 75 6.35 -1.42 -17.74
N LYS A 76 5.51 -0.47 -17.30
CA LYS A 76 5.69 0.98 -17.46
C LYS A 76 5.11 1.73 -16.28
N HIS A 77 5.52 2.99 -16.14
CA HIS A 77 4.99 3.90 -15.13
C HIS A 77 5.07 5.36 -15.63
N HIS A 78 4.20 6.25 -15.12
CA HIS A 78 4.20 7.66 -15.53
C HIS A 78 5.46 8.39 -15.09
N CYS A 79 5.96 8.09 -13.89
CA CYS A 79 7.23 8.59 -13.36
C CYS A 79 8.41 7.75 -13.88
N LEU A 80 9.38 8.39 -14.53
CA LEU A 80 10.58 7.74 -15.07
C LEU A 80 11.48 7.18 -13.97
N ASN A 81 11.61 7.89 -12.85
CA ASN A 81 12.42 7.44 -11.73
C ASN A 81 11.84 6.18 -11.05
N ALA A 82 10.51 6.03 -11.01
CA ALA A 82 9.88 4.79 -10.57
C ALA A 82 10.21 3.61 -11.50
N VAL A 83 10.24 3.83 -12.83
CA VAL A 83 10.69 2.80 -13.80
C VAL A 83 12.14 2.40 -13.50
N ARG A 84 13.04 3.38 -13.36
CA ARG A 84 14.47 3.15 -13.07
C ARG A 84 14.68 2.35 -11.78
N ARG A 85 13.93 2.64 -10.71
CA ARG A 85 14.01 1.90 -9.45
C ARG A 85 13.45 0.49 -9.59
N LEU A 86 12.29 0.32 -10.21
CA LEU A 86 11.67 -0.98 -10.45
C LEU A 86 12.61 -1.91 -11.24
N GLU A 87 13.16 -1.43 -12.35
CA GLU A 87 14.10 -2.17 -13.20
C GLU A 87 15.36 -2.59 -12.43
N GLU A 88 15.76 -1.84 -11.41
CA GLU A 88 16.92 -2.15 -10.59
C GLU A 88 16.69 -3.34 -9.64
N PHE A 89 15.57 -3.36 -8.90
CA PHE A 89 15.30 -4.43 -7.93
C PHE A 89 14.51 -5.61 -8.52
N ALA A 90 13.86 -5.46 -9.68
CA ALA A 90 13.06 -6.52 -10.30
C ALA A 90 13.86 -7.81 -10.56
N PRO A 91 15.12 -7.80 -11.04
CA PRO A 91 15.88 -9.04 -11.21
C PRO A 91 16.04 -9.82 -9.89
N ARG A 92 16.32 -9.11 -8.78
CA ARG A 92 16.44 -9.74 -7.46
C ARG A 92 15.10 -10.22 -6.93
N MET A 93 14.03 -9.48 -7.17
CA MET A 93 12.67 -9.94 -6.87
C MET A 93 12.36 -11.24 -7.62
N ASN A 94 12.71 -11.33 -8.90
CA ASN A 94 12.52 -12.54 -9.68
C ASN A 94 13.31 -13.74 -9.09
N ASP A 95 14.53 -13.52 -8.61
CA ASP A 95 15.30 -14.56 -7.91
C ASP A 95 14.61 -15.00 -6.62
N VAL A 96 14.06 -14.07 -5.83
CA VAL A 96 13.23 -14.39 -4.65
C VAL A 96 12.06 -15.29 -5.04
N LEU A 97 11.33 -14.94 -6.10
CA LEU A 97 10.16 -15.70 -6.55
C LEU A 97 10.54 -17.10 -7.01
N ARG A 98 11.63 -17.23 -7.78
CA ARG A 98 12.16 -18.54 -8.19
C ARG A 98 12.55 -19.40 -7.00
N GLU A 99 13.25 -18.84 -6.03
CA GLU A 99 13.66 -19.60 -4.84
C GLU A 99 12.48 -19.96 -3.94
N ALA A 100 11.51 -19.04 -3.77
CA ALA A 100 10.28 -19.31 -3.05
C ALA A 100 9.47 -20.43 -3.72
N ARG A 101 9.29 -20.37 -5.04
CA ARG A 101 8.63 -21.41 -5.86
C ARG A 101 9.36 -22.75 -5.74
N ARG A 102 10.70 -22.75 -5.84
CA ARG A 102 11.54 -23.96 -5.70
C ARG A 102 11.36 -24.64 -4.33
N ARG A 103 11.11 -23.87 -3.27
CA ARG A 103 10.82 -24.37 -1.92
C ARG A 103 9.35 -24.78 -1.72
N GLY A 104 8.48 -24.48 -2.68
CA GLY A 104 7.07 -24.88 -2.67
C GLY A 104 6.07 -23.77 -2.31
N ALA A 105 6.52 -22.52 -2.20
CA ALA A 105 5.60 -21.39 -2.01
C ALA A 105 4.72 -21.17 -3.23
N THR A 106 3.49 -20.73 -3.00
CA THR A 106 2.56 -20.34 -4.08
C THR A 106 2.84 -18.92 -4.52
N ILE A 107 3.00 -18.67 -5.83
CA ILE A 107 3.18 -17.32 -6.36
C ILE A 107 1.87 -16.83 -6.98
N VAL A 108 1.44 -15.64 -6.58
CA VAL A 108 0.24 -14.97 -7.13
C VAL A 108 0.66 -13.62 -7.70
N HIS A 109 0.53 -13.46 -9.01
CA HIS A 109 0.77 -12.20 -9.69
C HIS A 109 -0.52 -11.37 -9.69
N ALA A 110 -0.44 -10.12 -9.25
CA ALA A 110 -1.58 -9.22 -9.19
C ALA A 110 -1.26 -7.92 -9.94
N PRO A 111 -1.22 -7.94 -11.29
CA PRO A 111 -0.96 -6.76 -12.11
C PRO A 111 -2.26 -6.00 -12.34
N SER A 112 -2.63 -5.15 -11.39
CA SER A 112 -3.88 -4.40 -11.44
C SER A 112 -3.96 -3.53 -12.70
N ASP A 113 -5.19 -3.34 -13.21
CA ASP A 113 -5.47 -2.56 -14.42
C ASP A 113 -4.79 -3.11 -15.71
N CYS A 114 -4.17 -4.31 -15.64
CA CYS A 114 -3.50 -4.99 -16.76
C CYS A 114 -4.15 -6.33 -17.14
N MET A 115 -5.21 -6.74 -16.44
CA MET A 115 -5.84 -8.05 -16.60
C MET A 115 -6.31 -8.42 -18.02
N PRO A 116 -6.73 -7.48 -18.90
CA PRO A 116 -7.03 -7.81 -20.29
C PRO A 116 -5.87 -8.49 -21.04
N GLY A 117 -4.62 -8.19 -20.67
CA GLY A 117 -3.44 -8.85 -21.25
C GLY A 117 -3.27 -10.32 -20.86
N TYR A 118 -4.05 -10.81 -19.89
CA TYR A 118 -3.90 -12.14 -19.29
C TYR A 118 -5.13 -13.04 -19.48
N GLU A 119 -6.17 -12.61 -20.20
CA GLU A 119 -7.45 -13.34 -20.32
C GLU A 119 -7.31 -14.81 -20.73
N HIS A 120 -6.29 -15.12 -21.55
CA HIS A 120 -6.01 -16.48 -22.05
C HIS A 120 -4.73 -17.09 -21.45
N HIS A 121 -4.16 -16.47 -20.41
CA HIS A 121 -2.94 -16.97 -19.80
C HIS A 121 -3.27 -18.17 -18.88
N PRO A 122 -2.52 -19.31 -18.93
CA PRO A 122 -2.83 -20.48 -18.11
C PRO A 122 -2.91 -20.18 -16.61
N ALA A 123 -2.03 -19.34 -16.08
CA ALA A 123 -2.07 -18.89 -14.69
C ALA A 123 -3.31 -18.05 -14.34
N ARG A 124 -3.90 -17.32 -15.31
CA ARG A 124 -5.18 -16.62 -15.13
C ARG A 124 -6.35 -17.60 -15.10
N GLU A 125 -6.38 -18.54 -16.04
CA GLU A 125 -7.40 -19.60 -16.08
C GLU A 125 -7.36 -20.43 -14.78
N ARG A 126 -6.17 -20.69 -14.24
CA ARG A 126 -5.99 -21.38 -12.95
C ARG A 126 -6.62 -20.61 -11.79
N ALA A 127 -6.49 -19.28 -11.77
CA ALA A 127 -7.13 -18.43 -10.77
C ALA A 127 -8.66 -18.49 -10.86
N ILE A 128 -9.21 -18.35 -12.07
CA ILE A 128 -10.67 -18.40 -12.33
C ILE A 128 -11.24 -19.78 -11.94
N ASN A 129 -10.53 -20.85 -12.26
CA ASN A 129 -10.96 -22.23 -11.99
C ASN A 129 -10.74 -22.66 -10.53
N THR A 130 -10.18 -21.79 -9.69
CA THR A 130 -10.04 -22.10 -8.26
C THR A 130 -11.43 -22.13 -7.62
N PRO A 131 -11.79 -23.21 -6.89
CA PRO A 131 -13.12 -23.33 -6.29
C PRO A 131 -13.46 -22.13 -5.41
N HIS A 132 -14.63 -21.53 -5.65
CA HIS A 132 -15.13 -20.44 -4.83
C HIS A 132 -15.39 -20.95 -3.40
N ASP A 133 -14.86 -20.22 -2.42
CA ASP A 133 -15.08 -20.53 -1.02
C ASP A 133 -16.30 -19.78 -0.47
N LYS A 134 -17.20 -20.49 0.20
CA LYS A 134 -18.34 -19.87 0.90
C LYS A 134 -17.90 -19.06 2.11
N THR A 135 -16.67 -19.25 2.59
CA THR A 135 -16.07 -18.48 3.69
C THR A 135 -15.28 -17.26 3.23
N THR A 136 -15.27 -16.96 1.93
CA THR A 136 -14.67 -15.72 1.40
C THR A 136 -15.24 -14.51 2.13
N PRO A 137 -14.39 -13.68 2.77
CA PRO A 137 -14.87 -12.50 3.47
C PRO A 137 -15.60 -11.57 2.49
N ASP A 138 -16.79 -11.10 2.86
CA ASP A 138 -17.58 -10.18 2.02
C ASP A 138 -16.76 -8.95 1.59
N LEU A 139 -15.87 -8.49 2.47
CA LEU A 139 -15.04 -7.32 2.22
C LEU A 139 -13.77 -7.62 1.40
N ALA A 140 -13.48 -8.87 1.05
CA ALA A 140 -12.24 -9.26 0.34
C ALA A 140 -12.15 -8.65 -1.06
N ALA A 141 -13.28 -8.41 -1.72
CA ALA A 141 -13.30 -7.82 -3.06
C ALA A 141 -12.98 -6.31 -3.09
N PHE A 142 -13.04 -5.64 -1.94
CA PHE A 142 -13.00 -4.18 -1.87
C PHE A 142 -11.64 -3.64 -1.49
N TRP A 143 -11.43 -2.36 -1.75
CA TRP A 143 -10.23 -1.66 -1.27
C TRP A 143 -10.23 -1.63 0.26
N CYS A 144 -9.06 -1.78 0.90
CA CYS A 144 -8.93 -1.63 2.34
C CYS A 144 -8.12 -0.37 2.68
N SER A 145 -8.86 0.70 2.90
CA SER A 145 -8.34 2.01 3.27
C SER A 145 -7.59 2.05 4.58
N ARG A 146 -7.96 1.18 5.51
CA ARG A 146 -7.51 1.21 6.90
C ARG A 146 -7.94 -0.05 7.65
N ILE A 147 -7.13 -0.44 8.64
CA ILE A 147 -7.48 -1.38 9.70
C ILE A 147 -7.49 -0.69 11.08
N PRO A 148 -8.15 -1.27 12.11
CA PRO A 148 -8.31 -0.61 13.42
C PRO A 148 -7.00 -0.12 14.06
N THR A 149 -5.90 -0.85 13.88
CA THR A 149 -4.57 -0.50 14.41
C THR A 149 -3.96 0.76 13.79
N GLU A 150 -4.47 1.21 12.64
CA GLU A 150 -4.06 2.46 11.97
C GLU A 150 -5.02 3.63 12.27
N GLU A 151 -6.05 3.45 13.10
CA GLU A 151 -7.09 4.47 13.29
C GLU A 151 -6.57 5.81 13.82
N ALA A 152 -5.60 5.75 14.74
CA ALA A 152 -4.97 6.91 15.35
C ALA A 152 -3.64 7.31 14.68
N ALA A 153 -3.22 6.60 13.63
CA ALA A 153 -1.95 6.87 12.96
C ALA A 153 -2.09 8.03 11.95
N ALA A 154 -1.12 8.94 11.95
CA ALA A 154 -0.92 9.90 10.87
C ALA A 154 -0.20 9.19 9.71
N TYR A 155 -0.63 9.46 8.47
CA TYR A 155 0.06 8.94 7.30
C TYR A 155 1.41 9.65 7.14
N PRO A 156 2.52 8.95 6.83
CA PRO A 156 3.85 9.50 7.05
C PRO A 156 4.43 10.30 5.88
N ILE A 157 3.74 10.35 4.72
CA ILE A 157 4.12 11.13 3.54
C ILE A 157 2.89 11.73 2.86
N ASP A 158 3.08 12.83 2.11
CA ASP A 158 2.10 13.38 1.17
C ASP A 158 2.43 12.86 -0.24
N GLN A 159 1.50 12.07 -0.81
CA GLN A 159 1.62 11.46 -2.14
C GLN A 159 0.69 12.10 -3.17
N SER A 160 0.14 13.26 -2.85
CA SER A 160 -1.06 13.74 -3.54
C SER A 160 -0.88 14.39 -4.90
N ASP A 161 0.36 14.63 -5.26
CA ASP A 161 0.80 15.01 -6.60
C ASP A 161 1.08 13.78 -7.49
N GLY A 162 0.71 12.58 -7.05
CA GLY A 162 1.05 11.35 -7.76
C GLY A 162 2.48 10.87 -7.52
N GLY A 163 3.16 11.45 -6.52
CA GLY A 163 4.49 11.07 -6.05
C GLY A 163 5.56 11.05 -7.14
N ASP A 164 5.40 11.93 -8.14
CA ASP A 164 6.32 12.03 -9.26
C ASP A 164 7.60 12.77 -8.84
N ASP A 165 8.72 12.05 -8.86
CA ASP A 165 10.02 12.50 -8.37
C ASP A 165 11.08 12.63 -9.45
N ASP A 166 10.69 12.60 -10.73
CA ASP A 166 11.61 12.86 -11.85
C ASP A 166 11.80 14.37 -12.12
N ASP A 167 12.88 14.67 -12.86
CA ASP A 167 13.14 16.03 -13.31
C ASP A 167 12.05 16.45 -14.32
N PRO A 168 11.43 17.64 -14.20
CA PRO A 168 10.33 18.04 -15.08
C PRO A 168 10.66 18.00 -16.59
N ALA A 169 11.92 18.22 -16.99
CA ALA A 169 12.31 18.12 -18.39
C ALA A 169 12.44 16.65 -18.83
N GLU A 170 13.02 15.78 -17.98
CA GLU A 170 13.01 14.33 -18.23
C GLU A 170 11.59 13.77 -18.29
N HIS A 171 10.71 14.20 -17.38
CA HIS A 171 9.29 13.84 -17.35
C HIS A 171 8.60 14.16 -18.67
N ALA A 172 8.77 15.38 -19.18
CA ALA A 172 8.14 15.81 -20.42
C ALA A 172 8.60 14.97 -21.63
N VAL A 173 9.89 14.59 -21.68
CA VAL A 173 10.42 13.70 -22.71
C VAL A 173 9.81 12.31 -22.58
N TRP A 174 9.80 11.75 -21.37
CA TRP A 174 9.23 10.43 -21.10
C TRP A 174 7.74 10.36 -21.43
N ALA A 175 6.95 11.37 -21.05
CA ALA A 175 5.53 11.45 -21.39
C ALA A 175 5.30 11.52 -22.92
N ALA A 176 6.17 12.20 -23.66
CA ALA A 176 6.12 12.24 -25.12
C ALA A 176 6.46 10.88 -25.75
N GLU A 177 7.43 10.14 -25.19
CA GLU A 177 7.76 8.78 -25.61
C GLU A 177 6.59 7.82 -25.37
N LEU A 178 5.97 7.87 -24.18
CA LEU A 178 4.76 7.09 -23.87
C LEU A 178 3.61 7.39 -24.83
N THR A 179 3.40 8.67 -25.16
CA THR A 179 2.40 9.07 -26.15
C THR A 179 2.71 8.50 -27.54
N ALA A 180 3.98 8.54 -27.96
CA ALA A 180 4.43 8.00 -29.25
C ALA A 180 4.28 6.47 -29.33
N LEU A 181 4.33 5.77 -28.19
CA LEU A 181 4.02 4.34 -28.06
C LEU A 181 2.51 4.03 -28.08
N GLY A 182 1.65 5.05 -28.14
CA GLY A 182 0.19 4.88 -28.19
C GLY A 182 -0.43 4.50 -26.84
N VAL A 183 0.27 4.73 -25.73
CA VAL A 183 -0.25 4.52 -24.37
C VAL A 183 -0.56 5.85 -23.70
N ASN A 184 -1.46 5.83 -22.70
CA ASN A 184 -1.78 7.02 -21.90
C ASN A 184 -0.58 7.34 -20.99
N PRO A 185 0.07 8.52 -21.10
CA PRO A 185 1.22 8.85 -20.25
C PRO A 185 0.94 8.85 -18.75
N ALA A 186 -0.31 9.10 -18.34
CA ALA A 186 -0.71 9.07 -16.94
C ALA A 186 -0.97 7.64 -16.41
N MET A 187 -1.17 6.66 -17.30
CA MET A 187 -1.40 5.26 -16.96
C MET A 187 -0.84 4.35 -18.07
N PRO A 188 0.49 4.29 -18.24
CA PRO A 188 1.10 3.66 -19.41
C PRO A 188 1.20 2.14 -19.33
N TRP A 189 1.04 1.56 -18.14
CA TRP A 189 1.15 0.12 -17.93
C TRP A 189 0.08 -0.66 -18.67
N LYS A 190 0.47 -1.84 -19.16
CA LYS A 190 -0.42 -2.78 -19.84
C LYS A 190 -0.25 -4.21 -19.35
N MET A 191 0.89 -4.54 -18.76
CA MET A 191 1.22 -5.88 -18.26
C MET A 191 2.19 -5.78 -17.07
N GLN A 192 2.47 -6.91 -16.44
CA GLN A 192 3.64 -7.07 -15.55
C GLN A 192 4.95 -6.89 -16.35
N SER A 193 5.97 -6.37 -15.68
CA SER A 193 7.33 -6.28 -16.22
C SER A 193 7.84 -7.65 -16.69
N SER A 194 8.47 -7.67 -17.86
CA SER A 194 9.11 -8.87 -18.41
C SER A 194 10.33 -9.34 -17.60
N LEU A 195 10.77 -8.55 -16.61
CA LEU A 195 11.84 -8.93 -15.67
C LEU A 195 11.34 -9.92 -14.61
N ILE A 196 10.03 -10.04 -14.42
CA ILE A 196 9.42 -10.99 -13.50
C ILE A 196 8.80 -12.14 -14.29
N GLU A 197 9.35 -13.33 -14.07
CA GLU A 197 8.87 -14.56 -14.69
C GLU A 197 7.54 -15.01 -14.07
N ILE A 198 6.56 -15.29 -14.93
CA ILE A 198 5.31 -15.96 -14.55
C ILE A 198 5.41 -17.40 -15.04
N ASP A 199 5.47 -18.35 -14.11
CA ASP A 199 5.44 -19.77 -14.43
C ASP A 199 4.01 -20.19 -14.80
N SER A 200 3.77 -20.42 -16.09
CA SER A 200 2.46 -20.77 -16.63
C SER A 200 1.90 -22.07 -16.03
N ASP A 201 2.75 -22.99 -15.60
CA ASP A 201 2.35 -24.30 -15.11
C ASP A 201 1.98 -24.28 -13.62
N GLN A 202 2.49 -23.30 -12.85
CA GLN A 202 2.43 -23.31 -11.39
C GLN A 202 1.75 -22.09 -10.77
N ASP A 203 1.95 -20.91 -11.35
CA ASP A 203 1.56 -19.65 -10.75
C ASP A 203 0.07 -19.30 -10.99
N PHE A 204 -0.37 -18.23 -10.34
CA PHE A 204 -1.70 -17.65 -10.50
C PHE A 204 -1.62 -16.18 -10.93
N ILE A 205 -2.63 -15.69 -11.65
CA ILE A 205 -2.78 -14.26 -11.97
C ILE A 205 -4.19 -13.79 -11.60
N SER A 206 -4.28 -12.82 -10.70
CA SER A 206 -5.52 -12.08 -10.39
C SER A 206 -5.23 -10.80 -9.63
N ASP A 207 -5.91 -9.71 -10.00
CA ASP A 207 -5.99 -8.46 -9.22
C ASP A 207 -7.28 -8.36 -8.39
N ARG A 208 -8.11 -9.41 -8.38
CA ARG A 208 -9.36 -9.47 -7.61
C ARG A 208 -9.15 -10.14 -6.27
N GLY A 209 -9.53 -9.47 -5.18
CA GLY A 209 -9.28 -9.97 -3.83
C GLY A 209 -10.07 -11.22 -3.45
N ASP A 210 -11.26 -11.42 -4.00
CA ASP A 210 -12.07 -12.63 -3.81
C ASP A 210 -11.42 -13.87 -4.44
N GLU A 211 -10.91 -13.75 -5.67
CA GLU A 211 -10.16 -14.83 -6.33
C GLU A 211 -8.83 -15.12 -5.64
N VAL A 212 -8.08 -14.08 -5.25
CA VAL A 212 -6.86 -14.24 -4.45
C VAL A 212 -7.18 -14.98 -3.15
N TRP A 213 -8.25 -14.62 -2.45
CA TRP A 213 -8.67 -15.34 -1.24
C TRP A 213 -8.97 -16.82 -1.50
N ASN A 214 -9.73 -17.12 -2.56
CA ASN A 214 -10.03 -18.51 -2.97
C ASN A 214 -8.74 -19.31 -3.25
N ILE A 215 -7.74 -18.70 -3.90
CA ILE A 215 -6.42 -19.32 -4.12
C ILE A 215 -5.74 -19.62 -2.79
N LEU A 216 -5.66 -18.64 -1.90
CA LEU A 216 -5.01 -18.81 -0.59
C LEU A 216 -5.71 -19.90 0.23
N HIS A 217 -7.04 -19.94 0.24
CA HIS A 217 -7.77 -20.95 1.01
C HIS A 217 -7.68 -22.35 0.40
N SER A 218 -7.86 -22.51 -0.92
CA SER A 218 -7.78 -23.80 -1.61
C SER A 218 -6.40 -24.46 -1.47
N ARG A 219 -5.35 -23.65 -1.37
CA ARG A 219 -3.96 -24.06 -1.15
C ARG A 219 -3.57 -24.16 0.34
N GLN A 220 -4.53 -23.95 1.26
CA GLN A 220 -4.31 -23.97 2.71
C GLN A 220 -3.21 -23.00 3.18
N ILE A 221 -3.07 -21.86 2.50
CA ILE A 221 -2.07 -20.85 2.80
C ILE A 221 -2.40 -20.16 4.12
N LYS A 222 -1.42 -20.13 5.01
CA LYS A 222 -1.47 -19.45 6.31
C LYS A 222 -0.67 -18.15 6.29
N ASN A 223 0.42 -18.12 5.52
CA ASN A 223 1.36 -17.01 5.51
C ASN A 223 1.42 -16.31 4.15
N VAL A 224 1.51 -14.99 4.16
CA VAL A 224 1.57 -14.16 2.96
C VAL A 224 2.77 -13.23 3.05
N ILE A 225 3.61 -13.27 2.02
CA ILE A 225 4.69 -12.31 1.78
C ILE A 225 4.21 -11.39 0.65
N LEU A 226 4.12 -10.08 0.91
CA LEU A 226 3.82 -9.10 -0.12
C LEU A 226 5.10 -8.47 -0.65
N VAL A 227 5.22 -8.38 -1.97
CA VAL A 227 6.29 -7.67 -2.70
C VAL A 227 5.66 -6.80 -3.78
N GLY A 228 6.43 -5.89 -4.37
CA GLY A 228 5.96 -5.04 -5.46
C GLY A 228 5.66 -3.61 -5.03
N VAL A 229 4.86 -2.90 -5.79
CA VAL A 229 4.75 -1.44 -5.72
C VAL A 229 3.30 -0.96 -5.86
N HIS A 230 2.92 0.26 -5.51
CA HIS A 230 3.65 1.18 -4.63
C HIS A 230 3.33 0.89 -3.16
N THR A 231 4.34 0.92 -2.28
CA THR A 231 4.24 0.55 -0.86
C THR A 231 3.12 1.28 -0.13
N ASN A 232 3.00 2.58 -0.38
CA ASN A 232 2.04 3.52 0.20
C ASN A 232 0.65 3.49 -0.45
N MET A 233 0.43 2.60 -1.41
CA MET A 233 -0.81 2.54 -2.16
C MET A 233 -1.26 1.10 -2.37
N CYS A 234 -0.88 0.48 -3.48
CA CYS A 234 -1.45 -0.78 -3.92
C CYS A 234 -1.09 -1.91 -2.96
N VAL A 235 0.17 -1.95 -2.54
CA VAL A 235 0.71 -2.88 -1.55
C VAL A 235 -0.09 -2.82 -0.24
N LEU A 236 -0.48 -1.63 0.22
CA LEU A 236 -1.27 -1.47 1.43
C LEU A 236 -2.76 -1.76 1.24
N GLY A 237 -3.35 -1.23 0.18
CA GLY A 237 -4.79 -0.99 0.09
C GLY A 237 -5.57 -1.79 -0.94
N ARG A 238 -4.93 -2.41 -1.94
CA ARG A 238 -5.64 -3.23 -2.93
C ARG A 238 -6.42 -4.37 -2.23
N PRO A 239 -7.45 -4.95 -2.88
CA PRO A 239 -8.20 -6.09 -2.35
C PRO A 239 -7.33 -7.28 -1.88
N PHE A 240 -6.14 -7.42 -2.47
CA PHE A 240 -5.14 -8.43 -2.11
C PHE A 240 -3.95 -7.89 -1.27
N GLY A 241 -3.98 -6.61 -0.89
CA GLY A 241 -2.90 -5.92 -0.19
C GLY A 241 -2.80 -6.26 1.31
N LEU A 242 -1.77 -5.69 1.97
CA LEU A 242 -1.40 -5.99 3.35
C LEU A 242 -2.58 -5.88 4.32
N ARG A 243 -3.34 -4.79 4.24
CA ARG A 243 -4.45 -4.54 5.16
C ARG A 243 -5.56 -5.58 5.03
N GLN A 244 -5.84 -6.04 3.81
CA GLN A 244 -6.83 -7.08 3.58
C GLN A 244 -6.36 -8.43 4.12
N MET A 245 -5.10 -8.77 3.90
CA MET A 245 -4.53 -10.01 4.38
C MET A 245 -4.49 -10.06 5.91
N VAL A 246 -4.16 -8.94 6.56
CA VAL A 246 -4.21 -8.79 8.03
C VAL A 246 -5.65 -8.88 8.53
N ARG A 247 -6.58 -8.12 7.93
CA ARG A 247 -8.00 -8.15 8.30
C ARG A 247 -8.63 -9.53 8.16
N SER A 248 -8.16 -10.30 7.19
CA SER A 248 -8.63 -11.66 6.94
C SER A 248 -7.86 -12.72 7.75
N GLY A 249 -7.00 -12.31 8.69
CA GLY A 249 -6.38 -13.20 9.66
C GLY A 249 -5.20 -14.05 9.15
N LYS A 250 -4.57 -13.67 8.03
CA LYS A 250 -3.32 -14.31 7.59
C LYS A 250 -2.13 -13.83 8.43
N ASN A 251 -1.07 -14.63 8.48
CA ASN A 251 0.24 -14.14 8.92
C ASN A 251 0.86 -13.38 7.76
N VAL A 252 1.07 -12.07 7.90
CA VAL A 252 1.48 -11.22 6.77
C VAL A 252 2.81 -10.56 7.06
N VAL A 253 3.66 -10.51 6.04
CA VAL A 253 4.87 -9.66 6.04
C VAL A 253 5.00 -8.90 4.73
N LEU A 254 5.53 -7.68 4.82
CA LEU A 254 6.09 -6.98 3.66
C LEU A 254 7.57 -7.36 3.50
N MET A 255 8.01 -7.66 2.27
CA MET A 255 9.44 -7.71 1.97
C MET A 255 9.95 -6.31 1.67
N ARG A 256 10.47 -5.63 2.70
CA ARG A 256 10.72 -4.17 2.68
C ARG A 256 11.80 -3.71 1.72
N ASP A 257 12.64 -4.61 1.20
CA ASP A 257 13.67 -4.30 0.21
C ASP A 257 13.27 -4.69 -1.22
N MET A 258 12.06 -5.24 -1.41
CA MET A 258 11.43 -5.57 -2.72
C MET A 258 10.17 -4.73 -2.95
N THR A 259 10.24 -3.44 -2.61
CA THR A 259 9.13 -2.50 -2.71
C THR A 259 9.64 -1.07 -2.90
N ASP A 260 8.78 -0.19 -3.41
CA ASP A 260 9.06 1.22 -3.67
C ASP A 260 7.79 2.02 -3.42
N CYS A 261 7.92 3.23 -2.87
CA CYS A 261 6.76 4.10 -2.61
C CYS A 261 6.59 5.16 -3.71
N MET A 262 5.40 5.71 -3.81
CA MET A 262 5.09 6.86 -4.64
C MET A 262 5.27 8.12 -3.81
N TYR A 263 6.42 8.78 -3.92
CA TYR A 263 6.74 9.95 -3.10
C TYR A 263 7.63 10.95 -3.83
N ASN A 264 7.18 12.20 -3.87
CA ASN A 264 7.92 13.33 -4.39
C ASN A 264 8.65 14.04 -3.24
N PRO A 265 10.00 14.17 -3.27
CA PRO A 265 10.76 14.91 -2.25
C PRO A 265 10.36 16.38 -2.05
N ARG A 266 9.63 16.98 -3.01
CA ARG A 266 9.06 18.33 -2.90
C ARG A 266 7.75 18.38 -2.10
N SER A 267 7.20 17.23 -1.76
CA SER A 267 6.00 17.06 -0.94
C SER A 267 6.41 16.73 0.51
N TRP A 268 5.52 16.95 1.47
CA TRP A 268 5.82 16.65 2.87
C TRP A 268 6.13 15.16 3.05
N PRO A 269 7.14 14.79 3.87
CA PRO A 269 7.86 15.60 4.84
C PRO A 269 9.14 16.30 4.33
N PHE A 270 9.28 16.51 3.02
CA PHE A 270 10.41 17.21 2.40
C PHE A 270 11.75 16.52 2.64
N VAL A 271 11.70 15.19 2.67
CA VAL A 271 12.85 14.30 2.71
C VAL A 271 13.10 13.70 1.33
N ASP A 272 14.27 13.11 1.11
CA ASP A 272 14.55 12.37 -0.12
C ASP A 272 13.63 11.14 -0.28
N HIS A 273 13.59 10.58 -1.49
CA HIS A 273 12.68 9.51 -1.85
C HIS A 273 12.84 8.26 -0.95
N PHE A 274 14.07 7.83 -0.71
CA PHE A 274 14.36 6.63 0.05
C PHE A 274 14.02 6.79 1.53
N THR A 275 14.19 8.00 2.08
CA THR A 275 13.67 8.32 3.42
C THR A 275 12.15 8.25 3.44
N GLY A 276 11.46 8.76 2.42
CA GLY A 276 10.00 8.60 2.30
C GLY A 276 9.55 7.14 2.30
N ASN A 277 10.28 6.27 1.60
CA ASN A 277 10.02 4.82 1.61
C ASN A 277 10.26 4.19 2.99
N ASP A 278 11.35 4.56 3.67
CA ASP A 278 11.64 4.10 5.04
C ASP A 278 10.51 4.47 6.02
N LEU A 279 9.94 5.68 5.88
CA LEU A 279 8.84 6.15 6.71
C LEU A 279 7.56 5.34 6.50
N ILE A 280 7.27 4.93 5.27
CA ILE A 280 6.15 4.03 4.97
C ILE A 280 6.39 2.63 5.53
N VAL A 281 7.60 2.09 5.39
CA VAL A 281 7.99 0.81 6.01
C VAL A 281 7.84 0.89 7.53
N SER A 282 8.27 1.99 8.14
CA SER A 282 8.12 2.24 9.58
C SER A 282 6.65 2.28 10.00
N HIS A 283 5.79 2.97 9.24
CA HIS A 283 4.35 2.98 9.47
C HIS A 283 3.74 1.57 9.41
N ILE A 284 4.14 0.77 8.43
CA ILE A 284 3.71 -0.62 8.28
C ILE A 284 4.13 -1.46 9.50
N GLU A 285 5.38 -1.34 9.94
CA GLU A 285 5.92 -2.05 11.09
C GLU A 285 5.22 -1.71 12.42
N ARG A 286 4.70 -0.48 12.54
CA ARG A 286 4.00 0.00 13.74
C ARG A 286 2.55 -0.45 13.78
N PHE A 287 1.87 -0.43 12.65
CA PHE A 287 0.40 -0.44 12.63
C PHE A 287 -0.23 -1.53 11.75
N VAL A 288 0.53 -2.14 10.83
CA VAL A 288 -0.04 -3.07 9.84
C VAL A 288 0.46 -4.48 10.06
N CYS A 289 1.75 -4.73 9.82
CA CYS A 289 2.34 -6.06 9.93
C CYS A 289 3.87 -5.99 10.07
N PRO A 290 4.53 -7.07 10.49
CA PRO A 290 5.98 -7.15 10.44
C PRO A 290 6.55 -7.11 9.00
N THR A 291 7.86 -6.95 8.89
CA THR A 291 8.59 -6.95 7.61
C THR A 291 9.77 -7.92 7.61
N ILE A 292 10.15 -8.39 6.42
CA ILE A 292 11.35 -9.21 6.18
C ILE A 292 12.18 -8.61 5.04
N THR A 293 13.35 -9.17 4.77
CA THR A 293 14.21 -8.80 3.63
C THR A 293 14.51 -10.00 2.74
N SER A 294 14.78 -9.73 1.46
CA SER A 294 15.00 -10.73 0.42
C SER A 294 16.17 -11.70 0.71
N ASP A 295 17.18 -11.25 1.45
CA ASP A 295 18.33 -12.08 1.87
C ASP A 295 17.92 -13.21 2.83
N GLN A 296 16.79 -13.10 3.51
CA GLN A 296 16.29 -14.20 4.36
C GLN A 296 15.83 -15.40 3.52
N ILE A 297 15.50 -15.18 2.24
CA ILE A 297 15.19 -16.25 1.27
C ILE A 297 16.43 -16.61 0.45
N LEU A 298 17.14 -15.61 -0.08
CA LEU A 298 18.25 -15.79 -1.02
C LEU A 298 19.63 -16.01 -0.38
N GLY A 299 19.80 -15.61 0.88
CA GLY A 299 21.10 -15.39 1.51
C GLY A 299 21.74 -14.04 1.09
N GLY A 300 22.95 -13.79 1.61
CA GLY A 300 23.72 -12.59 1.30
C GLY A 300 23.33 -11.37 2.15
N LEU A 301 23.17 -10.22 1.51
CA LEU A 301 22.77 -8.96 2.14
C LEU A 301 21.40 -8.50 1.60
N PRO A 302 20.61 -7.74 2.38
CA PRO A 302 19.43 -7.06 1.88
C PRO A 302 19.74 -6.21 0.64
N PHE A 303 18.77 -6.07 -0.25
CA PHE A 303 18.92 -5.18 -1.39
C PHE A 303 19.05 -3.73 -0.93
N ARG A 304 19.94 -3.00 -1.59
CA ARG A 304 20.05 -1.55 -1.48
C ARG A 304 20.22 -0.98 -2.88
N SER A 305 19.35 -0.04 -3.25
CA SER A 305 19.43 0.65 -4.52
C SER A 305 20.75 1.43 -4.64
N LYS A 306 21.35 1.42 -5.83
CA LYS A 306 22.50 2.26 -6.18
C LYS A 306 22.14 3.75 -6.21
N PHE A 307 20.85 4.07 -6.33
CA PHE A 307 20.33 5.43 -6.29
C PHE A 307 20.19 5.94 -4.84
N ASP A 308 20.21 5.05 -3.83
CA ASP A 308 20.21 5.44 -2.41
C ASP A 308 21.64 5.76 -1.91
N THR A 309 22.05 7.02 -2.10
CA THR A 309 23.37 7.52 -1.71
C THR A 309 23.44 8.02 -0.27
N ARG A 310 22.41 7.81 0.55
CA ARG A 310 22.38 8.33 1.92
C ARG A 310 23.45 7.67 2.82
N GLY A 311 24.00 8.44 3.74
CA GLY A 311 24.92 7.91 4.76
C GLY A 311 24.21 7.12 5.86
N GLU A 312 22.96 7.49 6.14
CA GLU A 312 22.08 6.84 7.11
C GLU A 312 20.80 6.38 6.39
N VAL A 313 20.39 5.14 6.63
CA VAL A 313 19.24 4.49 5.99
C VAL A 313 18.33 3.89 7.06
N ASP A 314 17.15 3.42 6.68
CA ASP A 314 16.19 2.79 7.61
C ASP A 314 15.74 3.80 8.68
N ILE A 315 15.33 4.99 8.22
CA ILE A 315 14.88 6.11 9.06
C ILE A 315 13.44 5.85 9.58
N PRO A 316 13.22 5.71 10.91
CA PRO A 316 11.92 5.30 11.44
C PRO A 316 10.91 6.46 11.58
N ASP A 317 11.38 7.70 11.66
CA ASP A 317 10.54 8.86 11.94
C ASP A 317 10.91 10.03 11.06
N ALA A 318 9.89 10.77 10.61
CA ALA A 318 10.11 11.98 9.84
C ALA A 318 10.85 12.98 10.73
N PRO A 319 11.83 13.72 10.19
CA PRO A 319 12.43 14.82 10.93
C PRO A 319 11.31 15.78 11.37
N VAL A 320 11.38 16.24 12.61
CA VAL A 320 10.34 17.13 13.17
C VAL A 320 10.29 18.41 12.37
N VAL A 321 9.29 18.53 11.49
CA VAL A 321 8.91 19.80 10.90
C VAL A 321 8.24 20.58 12.03
N THR A 322 8.93 21.60 12.54
CA THR A 322 8.41 22.48 13.59
C THR A 322 6.96 22.87 13.28
N SER A 323 6.09 22.75 14.28
CA SER A 323 4.65 22.99 14.20
C SER A 323 4.32 24.46 13.95
N SER A 324 4.75 24.98 12.82
CA SER A 324 4.38 26.32 12.37
C SER A 324 3.04 26.26 11.66
N LYS A 325 2.28 27.36 11.72
CA LYS A 325 1.06 27.55 10.90
C LYS A 325 1.33 27.38 9.40
N GLN A 326 2.59 27.48 8.96
CA GLN A 326 3.00 27.34 7.56
C GLN A 326 2.80 25.91 7.05
N LYS A 327 2.93 24.87 7.89
CA LYS A 327 2.77 23.47 7.44
C LYS A 327 1.41 23.21 6.81
N TYR A 328 0.34 23.81 7.35
CA TYR A 328 -1.02 23.65 6.84
C TYR A 328 -1.25 24.36 5.50
N ARG A 329 -0.32 25.20 5.05
CA ARG A 329 -0.31 25.82 3.71
C ARG A 329 0.53 25.03 2.71
N LEU A 330 1.52 24.29 3.19
CA LEU A 330 2.48 23.58 2.33
C LEU A 330 2.03 22.18 1.96
N GLN A 331 1.15 21.56 2.74
CA GLN A 331 0.73 20.17 2.55
C GLN A 331 -0.74 19.93 2.87
N TRP A 332 -1.26 18.84 2.33
CA TRP A 332 -2.57 18.31 2.72
C TRP A 332 -2.49 17.56 4.04
N THR A 333 -3.25 18.01 5.03
CA THR A 333 -3.23 17.44 6.38
C THR A 333 -4.49 16.62 6.62
N THR A 334 -4.33 15.37 7.04
CA THR A 334 -5.46 14.53 7.42
C THR A 334 -6.16 15.09 8.66
N ALA A 335 -7.49 15.20 8.61
CA ALA A 335 -8.33 15.68 9.70
C ALA A 335 -9.66 14.94 9.72
N ASN A 336 -10.30 14.94 10.89
CA ASN A 336 -11.73 14.70 10.96
C ASN A 336 -12.42 16.08 10.91
N PRO A 337 -13.22 16.38 9.86
CA PRO A 337 -13.93 17.65 9.74
C PRO A 337 -14.94 17.91 10.87
N GLU A 338 -15.32 16.89 11.64
CA GLU A 338 -16.15 17.00 12.85
C GLU A 338 -15.39 17.56 14.07
N LEU A 339 -14.05 17.67 14.03
CA LEU A 339 -13.25 18.22 15.13
C LEU A 339 -13.01 19.74 14.95
N SER A 340 -12.79 20.47 16.04
CA SER A 340 -12.44 21.89 15.97
C SER A 340 -11.04 22.11 15.39
N TRP A 341 -10.78 23.30 14.84
CA TRP A 341 -9.44 23.66 14.36
C TRP A 341 -8.37 23.54 15.43
N ARG A 342 -8.70 23.88 16.68
CA ARG A 342 -7.79 23.74 17.81
C ARG A 342 -7.42 22.27 18.05
N GLU A 343 -8.37 21.35 17.93
CA GLU A 343 -8.12 19.90 18.05
C GLU A 343 -7.31 19.38 16.86
N VAL A 344 -7.73 19.67 15.64
CA VAL A 344 -7.08 19.20 14.41
C VAL A 344 -5.65 19.71 14.27
N THR A 345 -5.40 20.94 14.72
CA THR A 345 -4.09 21.59 14.57
C THR A 345 -3.26 21.57 15.86
N GLN A 346 -3.70 20.84 16.89
CA GLN A 346 -3.05 20.75 18.19
C GLN A 346 -2.76 22.13 18.81
N GLY A 347 -3.72 23.05 18.69
CA GLY A 347 -3.62 24.42 19.18
C GLY A 347 -2.83 25.40 18.31
N SER A 348 -2.28 24.94 17.18
CA SER A 348 -1.52 25.83 16.27
C SER A 348 -2.40 26.87 15.58
N ILE A 349 -3.67 26.51 15.33
CA ILE A 349 -4.68 27.36 14.68
C ILE A 349 -5.95 27.29 15.53
N GLU A 350 -6.32 28.42 16.13
CA GLU A 350 -7.64 28.58 16.75
C GLU A 350 -8.71 28.85 15.69
N ARG A 351 -8.39 29.74 14.73
CA ARG A 351 -9.24 30.08 13.59
C ARG A 351 -8.39 30.31 12.33
N PRO A 352 -8.73 29.70 11.20
CA PRO A 352 -8.12 30.01 9.90
C PRO A 352 -8.56 31.41 9.43
N GLU A 353 -7.65 32.14 8.80
CA GLU A 353 -7.88 33.49 8.26
C GLU A 353 -8.00 33.51 6.73
N GLU A 354 -7.67 32.37 6.09
CA GLU A 354 -7.65 32.18 4.64
C GLU A 354 -8.61 31.06 4.24
N SER A 355 -8.90 30.95 2.95
CA SER A 355 -9.71 29.88 2.39
C SER A 355 -9.19 28.51 2.79
N ILE A 356 -10.12 27.56 2.89
CA ILE A 356 -9.83 26.19 3.30
C ILE A 356 -10.35 25.26 2.24
N TRP A 357 -9.47 24.37 1.81
CA TRP A 357 -9.78 23.33 0.87
C TRP A 357 -9.82 22.01 1.61
N PHE A 358 -10.88 21.25 1.41
CA PHE A 358 -11.07 19.89 1.90
C PHE A 358 -11.13 18.96 0.71
N ARG A 359 -10.60 17.75 0.87
CA ARG A 359 -10.78 16.70 -0.12
C ARG A 359 -10.88 15.31 0.50
N CYS A 360 -11.52 14.43 -0.23
CA CYS A 360 -11.58 13.00 0.03
C CYS A 360 -11.76 12.25 -1.29
N THR A 361 -11.80 10.92 -1.23
CA THR A 361 -12.20 10.10 -2.36
C THR A 361 -13.48 9.37 -2.12
N VAL A 362 -14.21 9.11 -3.22
CA VAL A 362 -15.48 8.41 -3.20
C VAL A 362 -15.52 7.36 -4.31
N ARG A 363 -16.00 6.16 -4.01
CA ARG A 363 -16.38 5.18 -5.03
C ARG A 363 -17.89 5.04 -5.04
N LEU A 364 -18.50 5.27 -6.20
CA LEU A 364 -19.93 5.14 -6.41
C LEU A 364 -20.20 3.96 -7.34
N PRO A 365 -21.02 2.97 -6.93
CA PRO A 365 -21.43 1.88 -7.79
C PRO A 365 -22.11 2.39 -9.06
N GLY A 366 -21.85 1.78 -10.20
CA GLY A 366 -22.47 2.15 -11.48
C GLY A 366 -24.00 2.10 -11.42
N GLU A 367 -24.57 1.18 -10.65
CA GLU A 367 -26.01 1.07 -10.38
C GLU A 367 -26.61 2.32 -9.70
N TRP A 368 -25.83 3.10 -8.94
CA TRP A 368 -26.32 4.34 -8.32
C TRP A 368 -26.33 5.51 -9.30
N ILE A 369 -25.55 5.43 -10.38
CA ILE A 369 -25.29 6.54 -11.31
C ILE A 369 -26.13 6.39 -12.59
N ALA A 370 -26.35 5.16 -13.06
CA ALA A 370 -26.78 4.84 -14.41
C ALA A 370 -28.05 5.54 -14.90
N ASN A 371 -28.93 6.04 -14.00
CA ASN A 371 -30.16 6.74 -14.36
C ASN A 371 -30.54 7.89 -13.40
N ASP A 372 -29.62 8.34 -12.55
CA ASP A 372 -29.96 9.25 -11.45
C ASP A 372 -29.06 10.50 -11.40
N ILE A 373 -29.63 11.57 -10.85
CA ILE A 373 -28.90 12.81 -10.61
C ILE A 373 -28.15 12.68 -9.28
N THR A 374 -26.84 12.56 -9.35
CA THR A 374 -25.96 12.62 -8.19
C THR A 374 -25.91 14.05 -7.63
N ARG A 375 -26.14 14.20 -6.33
CA ARG A 375 -26.06 15.48 -5.61
C ARG A 375 -25.16 15.36 -4.39
N LEU A 376 -24.38 16.40 -4.14
CA LEU A 376 -23.65 16.59 -2.90
C LEU A 376 -24.48 17.47 -1.97
N SER A 377 -24.89 16.91 -0.84
CA SER A 377 -25.61 17.60 0.24
C SER A 377 -24.59 18.18 1.24
N ILE A 378 -24.63 19.50 1.45
CA ILE A 378 -23.75 20.23 2.38
C ILE A 378 -24.62 21.09 3.29
N SER A 379 -24.42 21.00 4.61
CA SER A 379 -25.26 21.69 5.60
C SER A 379 -25.10 23.22 5.59
N ASP A 380 -24.00 23.74 5.05
CA ASP A 380 -23.74 25.17 4.94
C ASP A 380 -24.00 25.64 3.50
N THR A 381 -24.86 26.63 3.35
CA THR A 381 -25.47 27.04 2.06
C THR A 381 -25.07 28.45 1.64
N THR A 382 -24.12 29.08 2.35
CA THR A 382 -23.62 30.39 1.96
C THR A 382 -23.03 30.36 0.54
N SER A 383 -22.96 31.52 -0.11
CA SER A 383 -22.31 31.72 -1.42
C SER A 383 -20.79 31.42 -1.40
N GLU A 384 -20.26 31.04 -0.25
CA GLU A 384 -18.82 30.93 0.06
C GLU A 384 -18.28 29.50 -0.12
N ILE A 385 -19.10 28.57 -0.63
CA ILE A 385 -18.72 27.17 -0.90
C ILE A 385 -18.65 26.91 -2.40
N ALA A 386 -17.55 26.30 -2.83
CA ALA A 386 -17.38 25.71 -4.15
C ALA A 386 -16.93 24.25 -4.00
N ALA A 387 -17.29 23.40 -4.95
CA ALA A 387 -16.92 21.99 -4.93
C ALA A 387 -16.63 21.46 -6.34
N TRP A 388 -15.80 20.42 -6.42
CA TRP A 388 -15.40 19.77 -7.65
C TRP A 388 -15.41 18.24 -7.51
N MET A 389 -15.75 17.55 -8.60
CA MET A 389 -15.61 16.11 -8.77
C MET A 389 -14.58 15.88 -9.88
N ASN A 390 -13.45 15.24 -9.57
CA ASN A 390 -12.35 15.02 -10.51
C ASN A 390 -11.95 16.31 -11.27
N GLY A 391 -11.85 17.44 -10.57
CA GLY A 391 -11.56 18.75 -11.17
C GLY A 391 -12.72 19.44 -11.89
N THR A 392 -13.86 18.76 -12.09
CA THR A 392 -15.04 19.34 -12.73
C THR A 392 -15.91 20.05 -11.69
N PRO A 393 -16.21 21.36 -11.86
CA PRO A 393 -17.03 22.10 -10.89
C PRO A 393 -18.44 21.51 -10.75
N LEU A 394 -18.92 21.41 -9.51
CA LEU A 394 -20.33 21.08 -9.23
C LEU A 394 -21.23 22.30 -9.48
N VAL A 395 -22.48 22.03 -9.87
CA VAL A 395 -23.45 23.06 -10.26
C VAL A 395 -24.44 23.31 -9.14
N ARG A 396 -24.61 24.58 -8.74
CA ARG A 396 -25.69 24.96 -7.81
C ARG A 396 -27.05 24.76 -8.48
N VAL A 397 -27.91 23.95 -7.87
CA VAL A 397 -29.28 23.76 -8.35
C VAL A 397 -30.15 24.84 -7.72
N SER A 398 -31.01 25.48 -8.50
CA SER A 398 -31.92 26.55 -8.05
C SER A 398 -33.12 26.05 -7.22
N ALA A 399 -33.15 24.78 -6.83
CA ALA A 399 -34.28 24.14 -6.15
C ALA A 399 -34.03 24.01 -4.64
N ASP A 400 -35.11 24.18 -3.87
CA ASP A 400 -35.19 23.99 -2.42
C ASP A 400 -34.93 22.51 -2.07
N PRO A 401 -33.95 22.17 -1.21
CA PRO A 401 -33.16 23.07 -0.37
C PRO A 401 -31.86 23.60 -1.02
N PRO A 402 -31.42 24.83 -0.68
CA PRO A 402 -30.20 25.49 -1.20
C PRO A 402 -28.87 24.81 -0.79
N SER A 403 -28.95 23.63 -0.16
CA SER A 403 -27.86 22.82 0.40
C SER A 403 -27.32 21.75 -0.54
N GLN A 404 -27.73 21.76 -1.81
CA GLN A 404 -27.34 20.72 -2.76
C GLN A 404 -26.61 21.26 -3.99
N LEU A 405 -25.48 20.61 -4.30
CA LEU A 405 -24.70 20.83 -5.50
C LEU A 405 -24.85 19.60 -6.40
N GLN A 406 -25.27 19.80 -7.64
CA GLN A 406 -25.36 18.73 -8.63
C GLN A 406 -23.96 18.37 -9.14
N VAL A 407 -23.68 17.07 -9.17
CA VAL A 407 -22.45 16.51 -9.73
C VAL A 407 -22.68 16.23 -11.21
N PRO A 408 -21.88 16.80 -12.13
CA PRO A 408 -21.95 16.47 -13.55
C PRO A 408 -21.68 14.97 -13.75
N THR A 409 -22.57 14.25 -14.42
CA THR A 409 -22.49 12.79 -14.55
C THR A 409 -21.20 12.35 -15.24
N GLU A 410 -20.74 13.13 -16.23
CA GLU A 410 -19.50 12.91 -16.97
C GLU A 410 -18.23 13.05 -16.12
N SER A 411 -18.33 13.70 -14.95
CA SER A 411 -17.21 13.83 -14.02
C SER A 411 -17.03 12.61 -13.12
N ILE A 412 -18.00 11.68 -13.10
CA ILE A 412 -17.97 10.49 -12.25
C ILE A 412 -17.49 9.29 -13.07
N VAL A 413 -16.44 8.63 -12.60
CA VAL A 413 -16.02 7.32 -13.07
C VAL A 413 -16.75 6.27 -12.23
N ALA A 414 -17.75 5.62 -12.83
CA ALA A 414 -18.54 4.57 -12.19
C ALA A 414 -17.66 3.38 -11.77
N ASP A 415 -17.98 2.78 -10.62
CA ASP A 415 -17.27 1.63 -10.04
C ASP A 415 -15.77 1.88 -9.74
N ASP A 416 -15.30 3.13 -9.89
CA ASP A 416 -13.93 3.54 -9.62
C ASP A 416 -13.88 4.66 -8.56
N ILE A 417 -12.67 5.01 -8.15
CA ILE A 417 -12.39 6.02 -7.13
C ILE A 417 -12.34 7.41 -7.79
N ASN A 418 -13.13 8.32 -7.24
CA ASN A 418 -13.27 9.70 -7.68
C ASN A 418 -12.77 10.66 -6.60
N LEU A 419 -12.15 11.77 -6.99
CA LEU A 419 -11.75 12.85 -6.09
C LEU A 419 -12.93 13.81 -5.89
N LEU A 420 -13.30 14.04 -4.63
CA LEU A 420 -14.21 15.10 -4.23
C LEU A 420 -13.43 16.20 -3.50
N VAL A 421 -13.58 17.44 -3.95
CA VAL A 421 -12.95 18.63 -3.36
C VAL A 421 -13.99 19.67 -2.98
N ILE A 422 -13.82 20.31 -1.82
CA ILE A 422 -14.69 21.38 -1.31
C ILE A 422 -13.80 22.55 -0.85
N ARG A 423 -14.00 23.74 -1.42
CA ARG A 423 -13.41 25.01 -0.96
C ARG A 423 -14.44 25.79 -0.16
N ARG A 424 -14.01 26.37 0.96
CA ARG A 424 -14.80 27.29 1.78
C ARG A 424 -14.02 28.58 2.03
N GLU A 425 -14.66 29.73 1.87
CA GLU A 425 -14.12 31.02 2.30
C GLU A 425 -14.34 31.20 3.81
N THR A 426 -13.42 31.90 4.49
CA THR A 426 -13.36 31.99 5.95
C THR A 426 -14.22 33.10 6.56
N ALA A 427 -15.01 33.77 5.73
CA ALA A 427 -15.79 34.92 6.15
C ALA A 427 -16.90 34.50 7.13
N ALA A 428 -16.72 34.91 8.39
CA ALA A 428 -17.78 35.15 9.38
C ALA A 428 -18.44 34.03 10.21
N SER A 429 -18.01 32.76 10.23
CA SER A 429 -18.51 31.79 11.25
C SER A 429 -17.55 31.61 12.43
N ARG A 430 -18.08 31.71 13.66
CA ARG A 430 -17.32 31.88 14.93
C ARG A 430 -16.80 30.59 15.55
N ASP A 431 -17.38 29.45 15.22
CA ASP A 431 -16.99 28.11 15.65
C ASP A 431 -17.48 27.17 14.56
N TYR A 432 -16.64 26.38 13.88
CA TYR A 432 -17.18 25.44 12.91
C TYR A 432 -16.43 24.11 12.83
N GLN A 433 -17.15 23.07 13.24
CA GLN A 433 -17.02 21.70 12.77
C GLN A 433 -17.80 21.62 11.45
N MET A 434 -17.21 21.10 10.38
CA MET A 434 -17.99 20.84 9.17
C MET A 434 -18.87 19.61 9.44
N THR A 435 -20.19 19.80 9.46
CA THR A 435 -21.12 18.68 9.39
C THR A 435 -20.78 17.88 8.13
N PRO A 436 -20.44 16.58 8.25
CA PRO A 436 -19.98 15.80 7.12
C PRO A 436 -21.01 15.84 5.98
N PRO A 437 -20.59 16.16 4.75
CA PRO A 437 -21.50 16.14 3.61
C PRO A 437 -21.91 14.71 3.26
N ALA A 438 -22.91 14.57 2.41
CA ALA A 438 -23.35 13.28 1.89
C ALA A 438 -23.52 13.33 0.38
N LEU A 439 -23.18 12.25 -0.31
CA LEU A 439 -23.53 12.05 -1.71
C LEU A 439 -24.87 11.33 -1.79
N ILE A 440 -25.79 11.86 -2.57
CA ILE A 440 -27.13 11.31 -2.79
C ILE A 440 -27.24 10.93 -4.26
N SER A 441 -27.49 9.65 -4.53
CA SER A 441 -27.69 9.13 -5.89
C SER A 441 -28.56 7.89 -5.85
N GLY A 442 -29.47 7.72 -6.81
CA GLY A 442 -30.36 6.55 -6.87
C GLY A 442 -31.23 6.32 -5.65
N GLY A 443 -31.64 7.40 -4.97
CA GLY A 443 -32.40 7.32 -3.70
C GLY A 443 -31.59 6.77 -2.52
N LYS A 444 -30.30 6.52 -2.70
CA LYS A 444 -29.37 6.09 -1.68
C LYS A 444 -28.51 7.27 -1.23
N GLU A 445 -28.04 7.19 0.01
CA GLU A 445 -27.18 8.20 0.63
C GLU A 445 -25.85 7.55 1.03
N LEU A 446 -24.75 8.20 0.68
CA LEU A 446 -23.40 7.89 1.14
C LEU A 446 -22.92 9.02 2.07
N PRO A 447 -23.03 8.85 3.39
CA PRO A 447 -22.49 9.82 4.34
C PRO A 447 -20.96 9.85 4.27
N LEU A 448 -20.37 11.04 4.11
CA LEU A 448 -18.92 11.23 4.02
C LEU A 448 -18.31 11.51 5.40
N LYS A 449 -18.76 10.75 6.41
CA LYS A 449 -18.33 10.88 7.81
C LYS A 449 -17.04 10.11 8.05
N GLY A 450 -15.99 10.80 8.45
CA GLY A 450 -14.70 10.19 8.73
C GLY A 450 -13.54 11.11 8.38
N ARG A 451 -12.44 10.55 7.91
CA ARG A 451 -11.24 11.33 7.60
C ARG A 451 -11.33 12.01 6.25
N TRP A 452 -10.90 13.26 6.24
CA TRP A 452 -10.66 14.09 5.08
C TRP A 452 -9.22 14.59 5.12
N GLN A 453 -8.78 15.22 4.04
CA GLN A 453 -7.59 16.05 4.05
C GLN A 453 -8.01 17.51 3.92
N PHE A 454 -7.29 18.42 4.59
CA PHE A 454 -7.46 19.85 4.42
C PHE A 454 -6.14 20.56 4.09
N ARG A 455 -6.25 21.71 3.44
CA ARG A 455 -5.15 22.65 3.19
C ARG A 455 -5.66 24.08 3.32
N ILE A 456 -4.83 24.96 3.88
CA ILE A 456 -5.12 26.38 4.07
C ILE A 456 -4.44 27.18 2.95
N GLY A 457 -5.18 28.10 2.37
CA GLY A 457 -4.75 28.93 1.25
C GLY A 457 -5.75 28.88 0.11
N ASP A 458 -5.38 29.46 -1.03
CA ASP A 458 -6.29 29.55 -2.17
C ASP A 458 -5.55 29.37 -3.49
N ASP A 459 -5.53 28.12 -3.98
CA ASP A 459 -4.94 27.76 -5.26
C ASP A 459 -5.95 26.91 -6.05
N PRO A 460 -6.45 27.40 -7.19
CA PRO A 460 -7.40 26.67 -8.03
C PRO A 460 -6.91 25.30 -8.51
N ALA A 461 -5.58 25.07 -8.57
CA ALA A 461 -5.03 23.77 -8.94
C ALA A 461 -5.43 22.65 -7.98
N TRP A 462 -5.81 22.99 -6.73
CA TRP A 462 -6.23 22.03 -5.70
C TRP A 462 -7.62 21.43 -5.94
N ALA A 463 -8.36 21.92 -6.94
CA ALA A 463 -9.61 21.31 -7.39
C ALA A 463 -9.43 19.92 -8.02
N ASN A 464 -8.21 19.56 -8.42
CA ASN A 464 -7.89 18.28 -9.03
C ASN A 464 -6.54 17.72 -8.55
N ILE A 465 -6.21 16.52 -9.00
CA ILE A 465 -4.89 15.89 -8.87
C ILE A 465 -4.41 15.39 -10.25
N PRO A 466 -3.09 15.23 -10.48
CA PRO A 466 -2.55 14.93 -11.82
C PRO A 466 -2.80 13.49 -12.30
N LEU A 467 -3.11 12.57 -11.39
CA LEU A 467 -3.44 11.18 -11.67
C LEU A 467 -4.90 10.88 -11.32
N PRO A 468 -5.53 9.83 -11.87
CA PRO A 468 -6.81 9.36 -11.36
C PRO A 468 -6.78 9.16 -9.84
N ALA A 469 -7.89 9.42 -9.16
CA ALA A 469 -7.92 9.44 -7.70
C ALA A 469 -7.52 8.09 -7.05
N LYS A 470 -7.76 6.97 -7.74
CA LYS A 470 -7.26 5.64 -7.33
C LYS A 470 -5.74 5.54 -7.28
N PHE A 471 -5.00 6.45 -7.91
CA PHE A 471 -3.54 6.51 -7.95
C PHE A 471 -2.95 7.73 -7.25
N GLY A 472 -3.67 8.86 -7.22
CA GLY A 472 -3.13 10.13 -6.76
C GLY A 472 -3.44 10.50 -5.31
N ILE A 473 -4.15 9.69 -4.53
CA ILE A 473 -4.45 10.07 -3.12
C ILE A 473 -4.28 8.89 -2.18
N GLY A 474 -3.96 9.23 -0.93
CA GLY A 474 -3.88 8.27 0.16
C GLY A 474 -5.15 7.42 0.24
N SER A 475 -4.95 6.12 0.39
CA SER A 475 -6.00 5.14 0.71
C SER A 475 -6.89 5.52 1.90
N ASP A 476 -6.47 6.49 2.70
CA ASP A 476 -6.89 6.72 4.07
C ASP A 476 -8.11 7.69 4.17
N VAL A 477 -8.53 8.27 3.04
CA VAL A 477 -9.67 9.20 2.91
C VAL A 477 -10.73 8.76 1.89
N LEU A 478 -10.89 7.44 1.67
CA LEU A 478 -11.89 6.87 0.76
C LEU A 478 -13.22 6.57 1.46
N PHE A 479 -14.32 6.93 0.81
CA PHE A 479 -15.70 6.58 1.14
C PHE A 479 -16.31 5.71 0.05
N GLU A 480 -16.91 4.58 0.41
CA GLU A 480 -17.64 3.73 -0.54
C GLU A 480 -18.88 3.13 0.14
N PRO A 481 -19.98 2.91 -0.60
CA PRO A 481 -21.13 2.19 -0.08
C PRO A 481 -20.74 0.79 0.39
N ARG A 482 -21.34 0.34 1.48
CA ARG A 482 -21.14 -1.01 2.04
C ARG A 482 -22.35 -1.88 1.85
#